data_AF-A0A439SMI3-F1
#
_entry.id   AF-A0A439SMI3-F1
#
_cell.length_a   1.000
_cell.length_b   1.000
_cell.length_c   1.000
_cell.angle_alpha   90.00
_cell.angle_beta   90.00
_cell.angle_gamma   90.00
#
_symmetry.space_group_name_H-M   'P 1'
#
loop_
_entity.id
_entity.type
_entity.pdbx_description
1 polymer ?
#
loop_
_entity_poly.entity_id
_entity_poly.type
_entity_poly.pdbx_seq_one_letter_code
_entity_poly.pdbx_strand_id
1 'polypeptide(L)'
;MRQRLPKAAAALAAVLMITGCTTNNNVDTTKTTAIQPVAKDVSANDLVEGKAQFREANFGLAEQHFRKAVELRSDNAEAWMGLAASYDELGRFDFADRAYAQLLKVAGRKPQIVNNMGYSQLLRGNRKKARALLLEAKAGMADQTVVNANLALLNKS
;
A
#
# COMPACT_ATOMS: atom_id res chain seq x y z
N MET A 1 67.11 -3.94 76.12
CA MET A 1 66.39 -5.20 76.42
C MET A 1 66.20 -5.97 75.11
N ARG A 2 66.52 -7.26 75.11
CA ARG A 2 66.74 -8.12 73.93
C ARG A 2 65.44 -8.45 73.16
N GLN A 3 65.60 -8.57 71.84
CA GLN A 3 65.00 -9.53 70.88
C GLN A 3 63.48 -9.80 70.93
N ARG A 4 62.80 -9.74 69.76
CA ARG A 4 62.33 -10.92 69.00
C ARG A 4 62.06 -10.57 67.52
N LEU A 5 62.62 -11.36 66.61
CA LEU A 5 62.16 -11.63 65.23
C LEU A 5 61.34 -12.97 65.30
N PRO A 6 60.63 -13.50 64.25
CA PRO A 6 60.72 -13.22 62.80
C PRO A 6 59.41 -13.40 61.94
N LYS A 7 59.56 -13.22 60.61
CA LYS A 7 58.76 -13.71 59.43
C LYS A 7 57.34 -13.14 59.27
N ALA A 8 56.84 -12.78 58.08
CA ALA A 8 57.11 -13.31 56.75
C ALA A 8 56.95 -12.22 55.66
N ALA A 9 57.64 -12.45 54.55
CA ALA A 9 57.57 -11.66 53.33
C ALA A 9 56.26 -11.91 52.58
N ALA A 10 55.69 -10.86 51.98
CA ALA A 10 54.85 -10.98 50.79
C ALA A 10 55.01 -9.69 49.98
N ALA A 11 55.51 -9.86 48.75
CA ALA A 11 55.74 -8.79 47.79
C ALA A 11 54.40 -8.17 47.37
N LEU A 12 54.32 -6.83 47.37
CA LEU A 12 53.30 -6.11 46.61
C LEU A 12 53.99 -5.36 45.46
N ALA A 13 53.81 -5.91 44.27
CA ALA A 13 54.15 -5.24 43.02
C ALA A 13 53.26 -4.01 42.83
N ALA A 14 53.87 -2.92 42.40
CA ALA A 14 53.19 -1.71 41.98
C ALA A 14 52.35 -2.01 40.73
N VAL A 15 51.03 -1.81 40.83
CA VAL A 15 50.12 -1.83 39.67
C VAL A 15 49.71 -0.39 39.38
N LEU A 16 50.00 0.04 38.16
CA LEU A 16 49.62 1.31 37.58
C LEU A 16 48.11 1.54 37.67
N MET A 17 47.71 2.70 38.18
CA MET A 17 46.34 3.20 38.11
C MET A 17 46.02 3.54 36.65
N ILE A 18 45.34 2.64 35.96
CA ILE A 18 44.64 2.99 34.72
C ILE A 18 43.24 3.45 35.16
N THR A 19 43.01 4.76 35.11
CA THR A 19 41.69 5.37 35.26
C THR A 19 40.79 4.93 34.12
N GLY A 20 40.02 3.87 34.33
CA GLY A 20 38.90 3.48 33.48
C GLY A 20 37.66 4.28 33.86
N CYS A 21 37.15 5.12 32.95
CA CYS A 21 35.81 5.68 33.08
C CYS A 21 34.78 4.55 32.94
N THR A 22 33.99 4.28 33.96
CA THR A 22 32.79 3.45 33.82
C THR A 22 31.67 4.29 33.24
N THR A 23 31.35 4.10 31.96
CA THR A 23 30.11 4.61 31.38
C THR A 23 28.97 3.72 31.86
N ASN A 24 28.08 4.25 32.69
CA ASN A 24 26.87 3.55 33.11
C ASN A 24 25.93 3.37 31.91
N ASN A 25 26.02 2.23 31.23
CA ASN A 25 25.04 1.81 30.23
C ASN A 25 23.89 1.07 30.92
N ASN A 26 23.01 1.81 31.59
CA ASN A 26 21.66 1.34 31.86
C ASN A 26 20.75 1.81 30.72
N VAL A 27 20.86 1.13 29.58
CA VAL A 27 19.81 1.20 28.55
C VAL A 27 18.67 0.33 29.06
N ASP A 28 17.62 0.98 29.59
CA ASP A 28 16.37 0.31 29.94
C ASP A 28 15.70 -0.21 28.65
N THR A 29 15.95 -1.47 28.32
CA THR A 29 15.40 -2.14 27.14
C THR A 29 14.01 -2.74 27.38
N THR A 30 13.30 -2.34 28.44
CA THR A 30 12.07 -3.04 28.84
C THR A 30 10.84 -2.15 29.02
N LYS A 31 10.61 -1.20 28.11
CA LYS A 31 9.25 -0.71 27.79
C LYS A 31 9.10 -0.31 26.31
N THR A 32 9.46 -1.18 25.37
CA THR A 32 8.81 -1.12 24.05
C THR A 32 7.41 -1.70 24.25
N THR A 33 6.43 -0.81 24.40
CA THR A 33 5.01 -1.15 24.35
C THR A 33 4.81 -2.10 23.17
N ALA A 34 4.48 -3.35 23.48
CA ALA A 34 3.95 -4.28 22.53
C ALA A 34 2.67 -3.65 21.97
N ILE A 35 2.80 -2.91 20.86
CA ILE A 35 1.69 -2.67 19.96
C ILE A 35 1.42 -4.05 19.38
N GLN A 36 0.52 -4.79 20.02
CA GLN A 36 -0.15 -5.89 19.34
C GLN A 36 -0.64 -5.31 18.03
N PRO A 37 -0.32 -5.89 16.86
CA PRO A 37 -0.96 -5.44 15.64
C PRO A 37 -2.44 -5.68 15.88
N VAL A 38 -3.21 -4.59 15.99
CA VAL A 38 -4.66 -4.65 15.93
C VAL A 38 -4.94 -5.14 14.51
N ALA A 39 -4.97 -6.46 14.35
CA ALA A 39 -5.22 -7.17 13.12
C ALA A 39 -6.72 -7.10 12.77
N LYS A 40 -7.31 -5.90 12.87
CA LYS A 40 -8.45 -5.58 12.03
C LYS A 40 -7.85 -5.33 10.65
N ASP A 41 -8.08 -6.28 9.75
CA ASP A 41 -7.65 -6.32 8.35
C ASP A 41 -7.35 -4.91 7.80
N VAL A 42 -6.09 -4.46 7.92
CA VAL A 42 -5.68 -3.09 7.58
C VAL A 42 -6.02 -2.81 6.12
N SER A 43 -6.02 -3.85 5.29
CA SER A 43 -6.43 -3.78 3.89
C SER A 43 -7.92 -3.47 3.71
N ALA A 44 -8.80 -3.94 4.61
CA ALA A 44 -10.22 -3.61 4.58
C ALA A 44 -10.44 -2.14 4.96
N ASN A 45 -9.64 -1.62 5.91
CA ASN A 45 -9.69 -0.21 6.26
C ASN A 45 -9.24 0.69 5.10
N ASP A 46 -8.10 0.37 4.47
CA ASP A 46 -7.60 1.12 3.31
C ASP A 46 -8.54 1.00 2.10
N LEU A 47 -9.20 -0.14 1.87
CA LEU A 47 -10.19 -0.25 0.80
C LEU A 47 -11.39 0.69 1.03
N VAL A 48 -11.90 0.77 2.27
CA VAL A 48 -13.03 1.63 2.63
C VAL A 48 -12.65 3.11 2.47
N GLU A 49 -11.50 3.51 2.99
CA GLU A 49 -10.98 4.87 2.86
C GLU A 49 -10.71 5.24 1.40
N GLY A 50 -10.10 4.34 0.62
CA GLY A 50 -9.87 4.56 -0.81
C GLY A 50 -11.17 4.84 -1.57
N LYS A 51 -12.23 4.06 -1.28
CA LYS A 51 -13.57 4.29 -1.85
C LYS A 51 -14.17 5.61 -1.38
N ALA A 52 -13.97 6.00 -0.13
CA ALA A 52 -14.46 7.28 0.38
C ALA A 52 -13.78 8.45 -0.33
N GLN A 53 -12.45 8.46 -0.38
CA GLN A 53 -11.68 9.48 -1.07
C GLN A 53 -12.00 9.55 -2.56
N PHE A 54 -12.26 8.41 -3.21
CA PHE A 54 -12.66 8.39 -4.62
C PHE A 54 -14.01 9.09 -4.85
N ARG A 55 -14.99 8.86 -3.98
CA ARG A 55 -16.32 9.52 -4.08
C ARG A 55 -16.22 11.04 -3.89
N GLU A 56 -15.30 11.49 -3.04
CA GLU A 56 -15.01 12.91 -2.83
C GLU A 56 -14.08 13.50 -3.92
N ALA A 57 -13.81 12.76 -5.00
CA ALA A 57 -12.89 13.14 -6.08
C ALA A 57 -11.44 13.45 -5.63
N ASN A 58 -11.06 13.03 -4.43
CA ASN A 58 -9.69 13.11 -3.92
C ASN A 58 -8.84 11.96 -4.49
N PHE A 59 -8.69 11.91 -5.81
CA PHE A 59 -8.14 10.74 -6.52
C PHE A 59 -6.70 10.40 -6.12
N GLY A 60 -5.89 11.39 -5.72
CA GLY A 60 -4.55 11.16 -5.18
C GLY A 60 -4.54 10.44 -3.83
N LEU A 61 -5.48 10.76 -2.93
CA LEU A 61 -5.63 10.04 -1.66
C LEU A 61 -6.26 8.66 -1.89
N ALA A 62 -7.24 8.58 -2.78
CA ALA A 62 -7.84 7.30 -3.19
C ALA A 62 -6.78 6.33 -3.72
N GLU A 63 -5.89 6.79 -4.60
CA GLU A 63 -4.76 6.02 -5.12
C GLU A 63 -3.88 5.47 -3.99
N GLN A 64 -3.50 6.29 -3.02
CA GLN A 64 -2.64 5.86 -1.92
C GLN A 64 -3.28 4.75 -1.08
N HIS A 65 -4.57 4.90 -0.77
CA HIS A 65 -5.32 3.90 -0.01
C HIS A 65 -5.53 2.61 -0.81
N PHE A 66 -5.95 2.70 -2.07
CA PHE A 66 -6.08 1.51 -2.92
C PHE A 66 -4.73 0.80 -3.13
N ARG A 67 -3.63 1.55 -3.26
CA ARG A 67 -2.28 0.99 -3.37
C ARG A 67 -1.90 0.19 -2.12
N LYS A 68 -2.12 0.74 -0.92
CA LYS A 68 -1.91 0.00 0.34
C LYS A 68 -2.78 -1.26 0.41
N ALA A 69 -4.05 -1.15 -0.02
CA ALA A 69 -4.96 -2.30 -0.02
C ALA A 69 -4.45 -3.44 -0.93
N VAL A 70 -3.91 -3.14 -2.11
CA VAL A 70 -3.34 -4.18 -3.01
C VAL A 70 -1.96 -4.68 -2.56
N GLU A 71 -1.16 -3.86 -1.88
CA GLU A 71 0.11 -4.28 -1.26
C GLU A 71 -0.13 -5.30 -0.13
N LEU A 72 -1.22 -5.13 0.62
CA LEU A 72 -1.62 -6.05 1.68
C LEU A 72 -2.36 -7.29 1.17
N ARG A 73 -3.20 -7.12 0.14
CA ARG A 73 -3.94 -8.22 -0.51
C ARG A 73 -3.93 -8.06 -2.02
N SER A 74 -2.97 -8.71 -2.66
CA SER A 74 -2.79 -8.65 -4.11
C SER A 74 -3.90 -9.37 -4.89
N ASP A 75 -4.74 -10.17 -4.24
CA ASP A 75 -5.89 -10.86 -4.81
C ASP A 75 -7.22 -10.08 -4.65
N ASN A 76 -7.17 -8.88 -4.06
CA ASN A 76 -8.36 -8.05 -3.92
C ASN A 76 -8.69 -7.32 -5.23
N ALA A 77 -9.61 -7.89 -6.01
CA ALA A 77 -10.07 -7.33 -7.27
C ALA A 77 -10.70 -5.91 -7.14
N GLU A 78 -11.39 -5.64 -6.04
CA GLU A 78 -12.03 -4.33 -5.82
C GLU A 78 -10.97 -3.24 -5.60
N ALA A 79 -9.92 -3.54 -4.83
CA ALA A 79 -8.80 -2.63 -4.61
C ALA A 79 -8.05 -2.34 -5.92
N TRP A 80 -7.79 -3.36 -6.76
CA TRP A 80 -7.20 -3.16 -8.09
C TRP A 80 -8.08 -2.32 -9.01
N MET A 81 -9.40 -2.51 -8.96
CA MET A 81 -10.35 -1.70 -9.74
C MET A 81 -10.34 -0.24 -9.30
N GLY A 82 -10.37 0.01 -7.99
CA GLY A 82 -10.25 1.35 -7.43
C GLY A 82 -8.93 2.01 -7.81
N LEU A 83 -7.82 1.30 -7.71
CA LEU A 83 -6.49 1.80 -8.08
C LEU A 83 -6.42 2.18 -9.57
N ALA A 84 -6.92 1.33 -10.46
CA ALA A 84 -6.97 1.62 -11.89
C ALA A 84 -7.82 2.87 -12.19
N ALA A 85 -9.01 2.96 -11.60
CA ALA A 85 -9.89 4.11 -11.77
C ALA A 85 -9.25 5.40 -11.22
N SER A 86 -8.60 5.35 -10.06
CA SER A 86 -7.87 6.51 -9.52
C SER A 86 -6.76 6.99 -10.47
N TYR A 87 -6.02 6.07 -11.09
CA TYR A 87 -5.01 6.45 -12.08
C TYR A 87 -5.62 7.06 -13.34
N ASP A 88 -6.77 6.56 -13.80
CA ASP A 88 -7.49 7.15 -14.94
C ASP A 88 -7.91 8.59 -14.67
N GLU A 89 -8.51 8.87 -13.51
CA GLU A 89 -8.92 10.22 -13.11
C GLU A 89 -7.72 11.17 -12.92
N LEU A 90 -6.56 10.63 -12.55
CA LEU A 90 -5.30 11.37 -12.46
C LEU A 90 -4.60 11.54 -13.82
N GLY A 91 -5.13 10.99 -14.92
CA GLY A 91 -4.48 10.99 -16.24
C GLY A 91 -3.20 10.15 -16.31
N ARG A 92 -2.94 9.33 -15.29
CA ARG A 92 -1.76 8.45 -15.14
C ARG A 92 -2.01 7.12 -15.87
N PHE A 93 -2.30 7.20 -17.16
CA PHE A 93 -2.85 6.09 -17.95
C PHE A 93 -1.93 4.87 -18.07
N ASP A 94 -0.62 5.05 -17.98
CA ASP A 94 0.37 3.97 -17.95
C ASP A 94 0.24 3.12 -16.67
N PHE A 95 -0.02 3.75 -15.53
CA PHE A 95 -0.30 3.06 -14.28
C PHE A 95 -1.69 2.43 -14.28
N ALA A 96 -2.70 3.09 -14.87
CA ALA A 96 -4.03 2.52 -15.03
C ALA A 96 -3.99 1.20 -15.84
N ASP A 97 -3.24 1.17 -16.94
CA ASP A 97 -3.08 -0.06 -17.75
C ASP A 97 -2.42 -1.20 -16.97
N ARG A 98 -1.41 -0.90 -16.15
CA ARG A 98 -0.78 -1.90 -15.27
C ARG A 98 -1.76 -2.42 -14.22
N ALA A 99 -2.53 -1.55 -13.58
CA ALA A 99 -3.53 -1.93 -12.59
C ALA A 99 -4.66 -2.77 -13.21
N TYR A 100 -5.16 -2.39 -14.40
CA TYR A 100 -6.12 -3.21 -15.14
C TYR A 100 -5.55 -4.58 -15.53
N ALA A 101 -4.28 -4.65 -15.94
CA ALA A 101 -3.65 -5.93 -16.25
C ALA A 101 -3.60 -6.86 -15.02
N GLN A 102 -3.35 -6.33 -13.82
CA GLN A 102 -3.43 -7.12 -12.59
C GLN A 102 -4.87 -7.51 -12.25
N LEU A 103 -5.81 -6.57 -12.36
CA LEU A 103 -7.23 -6.84 -12.15
C LEU A 103 -7.74 -7.97 -13.06
N LEU A 104 -7.34 -7.99 -14.34
CA LEU A 104 -7.72 -9.04 -15.27
C LEU A 104 -7.14 -10.40 -14.89
N LYS A 105 -5.93 -10.46 -14.32
CA LYS A 105 -5.34 -11.71 -13.82
C LYS A 105 -6.10 -12.26 -12.60
N VAL A 106 -6.51 -11.38 -11.71
CA VAL A 106 -7.15 -11.75 -10.43
C VAL A 106 -8.64 -12.07 -10.62
N ALA A 107 -9.36 -11.27 -11.40
CA ALA A 107 -10.82 -11.33 -11.50
C ALA A 107 -11.31 -11.88 -12.84
N GLY A 108 -10.43 -12.03 -13.83
CA GLY A 108 -10.80 -12.33 -15.20
C GLY A 108 -11.45 -11.15 -15.92
N ARG A 109 -11.79 -11.36 -17.19
CA ARG A 109 -12.34 -10.32 -18.08
C ARG A 109 -13.86 -10.22 -17.93
N LYS A 110 -14.33 -9.60 -16.83
CA LYS A 110 -15.76 -9.40 -16.56
C LYS A 110 -16.31 -8.16 -17.26
N PRO A 111 -17.61 -8.14 -17.67
CA PRO A 111 -18.20 -6.99 -18.36
C PRO A 111 -18.05 -5.65 -17.64
N GLN A 112 -18.14 -5.62 -16.31
CA GLN A 112 -17.96 -4.41 -15.49
C GLN A 112 -16.52 -3.86 -15.58
N ILE A 113 -15.53 -4.76 -15.63
CA ILE A 113 -14.11 -4.39 -15.79
C ILE A 113 -13.90 -3.81 -17.19
N VAL A 114 -14.45 -4.49 -18.21
CA VAL A 114 -14.35 -4.05 -19.60
C VAL A 114 -15.04 -2.69 -19.81
N ASN A 115 -16.16 -2.43 -19.14
CA ASN A 115 -16.80 -1.11 -19.13
C ASN A 115 -15.85 -0.02 -18.62
N ASN A 116 -15.18 -0.25 -17.49
CA ASN A 116 -14.24 0.71 -16.92
C ASN A 116 -13.01 0.91 -17.82
N MET A 117 -12.48 -0.15 -18.43
CA MET A 117 -11.43 -0.02 -19.46
C MET A 117 -11.92 0.78 -20.68
N GLY A 118 -13.19 0.62 -21.07
CA GLY A 118 -13.80 1.42 -22.13
C GLY A 118 -13.86 2.91 -21.79
N TYR A 119 -14.26 3.23 -20.56
CA TYR A 119 -14.25 4.60 -20.02
C TYR A 119 -12.82 5.16 -19.93
N SER A 120 -11.84 4.38 -19.47
CA SER A 120 -10.42 4.74 -19.48
C SER A 120 -9.95 5.17 -20.87
N GLN A 121 -10.33 4.43 -21.91
CA GLN A 121 -9.97 4.78 -23.29
C GLN A 121 -10.71 6.03 -23.79
N LEU A 122 -11.89 6.33 -23.27
CA LEU A 122 -12.62 7.56 -23.56
C LEU A 122 -11.86 8.77 -22.98
N LEU A 123 -11.40 8.70 -21.74
CA LEU A 123 -10.60 9.74 -21.09
C LEU A 123 -9.31 10.05 -21.86
N ARG A 124 -8.72 9.02 -22.50
CA ARG A 124 -7.54 9.15 -23.37
C ARG A 124 -7.85 9.71 -24.76
N GLY A 125 -9.11 9.96 -25.08
CA GLY A 125 -9.55 10.36 -26.43
C GLY A 125 -9.53 9.23 -27.46
N ASN A 126 -9.22 7.99 -27.07
CA ASN A 126 -9.17 6.81 -27.94
C ASN A 126 -10.57 6.27 -28.26
N ARG A 127 -11.41 7.10 -28.89
CA ARG A 127 -12.84 6.84 -29.14
C ARG A 127 -13.13 5.51 -29.82
N LYS A 128 -12.29 5.10 -30.78
CA LYS A 128 -12.43 3.81 -31.48
C LYS A 128 -12.31 2.63 -30.50
N LYS A 129 -11.29 2.64 -29.64
CA LYS A 129 -11.04 1.57 -28.67
C LYS A 129 -12.07 1.60 -27.54
N ALA A 130 -12.44 2.80 -27.06
CA ALA A 130 -13.51 3.00 -26.10
C ALA A 130 -14.82 2.38 -26.59
N ARG A 131 -15.24 2.69 -27.83
CA ARG A 131 -16.46 2.12 -28.44
C ARG A 131 -16.44 0.60 -28.47
N ALA A 132 -15.33 0.00 -28.90
CA ALA A 132 -15.21 -1.45 -28.97
C ALA A 132 -15.39 -2.11 -27.58
N LEU A 133 -14.68 -1.61 -26.57
CA LEU A 133 -14.75 -2.13 -25.20
C LEU A 133 -16.13 -1.93 -24.57
N LEU A 134 -16.75 -0.76 -24.75
CA LEU A 134 -18.06 -0.48 -24.19
C LEU A 134 -19.16 -1.35 -24.83
N LEU A 135 -19.08 -1.64 -26.13
CA LEU A 135 -20.00 -2.56 -26.79
C LEU A 135 -19.80 -4.01 -26.32
N GLU A 136 -18.54 -4.44 -26.13
CA GLU A 136 -18.21 -5.73 -25.53
C GLU A 136 -18.80 -5.85 -24.12
N ALA A 137 -18.60 -4.85 -23.27
CA ALA A 137 -19.14 -4.82 -21.92
C ALA A 137 -20.68 -4.88 -21.93
N LYS A 138 -21.33 -4.07 -22.76
CA LYS A 138 -22.80 -4.02 -22.87
C LYS A 138 -23.40 -5.37 -23.18
N ALA A 139 -22.76 -6.18 -24.03
CA ALA A 139 -23.26 -7.51 -24.40
C ALA A 139 -23.34 -8.49 -23.21
N GLY A 140 -22.54 -8.29 -22.15
CA GLY A 140 -22.52 -9.15 -20.96
C GLY A 140 -23.16 -8.56 -19.71
N MET A 141 -23.71 -7.33 -19.77
CA MET A 141 -24.27 -6.64 -18.61
C MET A 141 -25.79 -6.78 -18.52
N ALA A 142 -26.29 -7.18 -17.35
CA ALA A 142 -27.72 -7.18 -17.04
C ALA A 142 -28.26 -5.76 -16.84
N ASP A 143 -27.57 -4.92 -16.05
CA ASP A 143 -27.83 -3.48 -15.96
C ASP A 143 -26.91 -2.73 -16.91
N GLN A 144 -27.49 -2.04 -17.89
CA GLN A 144 -26.77 -1.33 -18.92
C GLN A 144 -26.71 0.19 -18.69
N THR A 145 -27.20 0.69 -17.55
CA THR A 145 -27.30 2.13 -17.27
C THR A 145 -25.96 2.84 -17.40
N VAL A 146 -24.92 2.32 -16.73
CA VAL A 146 -23.58 2.91 -16.73
C VAL A 146 -22.91 2.81 -18.11
N VAL A 147 -22.97 1.65 -18.75
CA VAL A 147 -22.33 1.47 -20.08
C VAL A 147 -23.02 2.30 -21.16
N ASN A 148 -24.34 2.50 -21.07
CA ASN A 148 -25.08 3.37 -21.97
C ASN A 148 -24.70 4.84 -21.76
N ALA A 149 -24.52 5.28 -20.51
CA ALA A 149 -24.03 6.63 -20.21
C ALA A 149 -22.64 6.85 -20.83
N ASN A 150 -21.73 5.89 -20.68
CA ASN A 150 -20.39 5.94 -21.28
C ASN A 150 -20.42 5.96 -22.82
N LEU A 151 -21.29 5.16 -23.44
CA LEU A 151 -21.51 5.18 -24.89
C LEU A 151 -22.08 6.51 -25.38
N ALA A 152 -22.96 7.15 -24.61
CA ALA A 152 -23.53 8.44 -24.95
C ALA A 152 -22.45 9.55 -24.99
N LEU A 153 -21.44 9.48 -24.13
CA LEU A 153 -20.31 10.43 -24.14
C LEU A 153 -19.50 10.38 -25.45
N LEU A 154 -19.45 9.24 -26.14
CA LEU A 154 -18.76 9.14 -27.44
C LEU A 154 -19.42 9.95 -28.56
N ASN A 155 -20.73 10.21 -28.45
CA ASN A 155 -21.51 10.85 -29.49
C ASN A 155 -21.65 12.38 -29.27
N LYS A 156 -21.15 12.91 -28.15
CA LYS A 156 -21.22 14.34 -27.80
C LYS A 156 -20.00 15.13 -28.31
N SER A 157 -19.43 14.77 -29.45
CA SER A 157 -18.12 15.30 -29.89
C SER A 157 -18.06 15.49 -31.39
#